data_AF-A0A952MV10-F1
#
_entry.id   AF-A0A952MV10-F1
#
_cell.length_a   1.000
_cell.length_b   1.000
_cell.length_c   1.000
_cell.angle_alpha   90.00
_cell.angle_beta   90.00
_cell.angle_gamma   90.00
#
_symmetry.space_group_name_H-M   'P 1'
#
loop_
_entity.id
_entity.type
_entity.pdbx_description
1 polymer ?
#
loop_
_entity_poly.entity_id
_entity_poly.type
_entity_poly.pdbx_seq_one_letter_code
_entity_poly.pdbx_strand_id
1 'polypeptide(L)'
;MLNPGLDRNDQEPAQMPDPPTDRQEDFILQTDLSLRTMIENQPTEKLSYTQRIDHIRTLRNSLIKDFLDEANLIRYFAEQYRHMHLNTRKLEFIKKELRELLDAPVDLVHYASLLLEMKQEGTASITASHHKLFYDELEKIFSRYAH
;
A
#
# COMPACT_ATOMS: atom_id res chain seq x y z
N MET A 1 15.88 19.98 -100.13
CA MET A 1 14.42 19.78 -99.97
C MET A 1 14.17 19.17 -98.59
N LEU A 2 13.31 19.82 -97.80
CA LEU A 2 12.46 19.29 -96.71
C LEU A 2 13.09 18.58 -95.48
N ASN A 3 12.92 19.23 -94.31
CA ASN A 3 13.02 18.80 -92.90
C ASN A 3 12.22 17.49 -92.60
N PRO A 4 12.33 16.78 -91.44
CA PRO A 4 12.45 17.33 -90.07
C PRO A 4 13.19 16.47 -89.00
N GLY A 5 13.30 16.98 -87.78
CA GLY A 5 13.52 16.13 -86.59
C GLY A 5 14.11 16.87 -85.40
N LEU A 6 13.24 17.49 -84.58
CA LEU A 6 13.62 18.08 -83.30
C LEU A 6 14.19 16.99 -82.37
N ASP A 7 15.46 17.12 -81.99
CA ASP A 7 16.00 16.43 -80.83
C ASP A 7 15.50 17.16 -79.57
N ARG A 8 14.55 16.54 -78.87
CA ARG A 8 14.01 17.06 -77.61
C ARG A 8 14.95 16.61 -76.50
N ASN A 9 15.49 17.59 -75.78
CA ASN A 9 16.20 17.40 -74.52
C ASN A 9 15.48 16.39 -73.61
N ASP A 10 16.04 15.19 -73.48
CA ASP A 10 15.78 14.30 -72.34
C ASP A 10 16.55 14.86 -71.14
N GLN A 11 15.88 15.74 -70.39
CA GLN A 11 16.30 16.15 -69.06
C GLN A 11 16.03 14.98 -68.10
N GLU A 12 17.09 14.26 -67.73
CA GLU A 12 17.07 13.40 -66.54
C GLU A 12 16.63 14.23 -65.32
N PRO A 13 15.71 13.74 -64.48
CA PRO A 13 15.32 14.44 -63.27
C PRO A 13 16.50 14.44 -62.29
N ALA A 14 16.90 15.64 -61.86
CA ALA A 14 17.89 15.84 -60.82
C ALA A 14 17.55 15.00 -59.58
N GLN A 15 18.41 14.05 -59.22
CA GLN A 15 18.37 13.42 -57.91
C GLN A 15 18.61 14.51 -56.87
N MET A 16 17.57 14.84 -56.10
CA MET A 16 17.74 15.60 -54.87
C MET A 16 18.58 14.76 -53.90
N PRO A 17 19.57 15.33 -53.20
CA PRO A 17 20.19 14.63 -52.09
C PRO A 17 19.13 14.41 -51.00
N ASP A 18 19.04 13.19 -50.49
CA ASP A 18 18.19 12.87 -49.35
C ASP A 18 18.49 13.82 -48.18
N PRO A 19 17.46 14.27 -47.44
CA PRO A 19 17.69 15.08 -46.25
C PRO A 19 18.49 14.27 -45.22
N PRO A 20 19.41 14.88 -44.46
CA PRO A 20 20.17 14.17 -43.45
C PRO A 20 19.21 13.67 -42.36
N THR A 21 19.03 12.35 -42.29
CA THR A 21 18.23 11.62 -41.28
C THR A 21 18.77 11.76 -39.85
N ASP A 22 19.90 12.43 -39.67
CA ASP A 22 20.71 12.37 -38.44
C ASP A 22 20.37 13.44 -37.39
N ARG A 23 19.18 14.06 -37.44
CA ARG A 23 18.80 15.12 -36.47
C ARG A 23 17.41 14.98 -35.85
N GLN A 24 16.61 14.01 -36.27
CA GLN A 24 15.28 13.79 -35.67
C GLN A 24 15.31 12.76 -34.54
N GLU A 25 16.33 11.89 -34.50
CA GLU A 25 16.42 10.84 -33.46
C GLU A 25 16.89 11.39 -32.10
N ASP A 26 17.77 12.40 -32.09
CA ASP A 26 18.26 13.03 -30.84
C ASP A 26 17.15 13.74 -30.04
N PHE A 27 16.17 14.33 -30.72
CA PHE A 27 15.10 15.08 -30.06
C PHE A 27 14.08 14.16 -29.35
N ILE A 28 13.87 12.96 -29.90
CA ILE A 28 12.97 11.95 -29.32
C ILE A 28 13.62 11.32 -28.07
N LEU A 29 14.95 11.14 -28.07
CA LEU A 29 15.66 10.56 -26.92
C LEU A 29 15.72 11.52 -25.71
N GLN A 30 15.91 12.82 -25.93
CA GLN A 30 15.95 13.81 -24.83
C GLN A 30 14.60 14.01 -24.12
N THR A 31 13.50 13.90 -24.86
CA THR A 31 12.15 14.01 -24.30
C THR A 31 11.76 12.75 -23.52
N ASP A 32 12.15 11.56 -23.98
CA ASP A 32 11.93 10.29 -23.27
C ASP A 32 12.75 10.21 -21.96
N LEU A 33 14.02 10.67 -21.96
CA LEU A 33 14.84 10.73 -20.74
C LEU A 33 14.27 11.70 -19.70
N SER A 34 13.77 12.86 -20.15
CA SER A 34 13.20 13.88 -19.27
C SER A 34 11.86 13.42 -18.67
N LEU A 35 11.04 12.67 -19.42
CA LEU A 35 9.80 12.09 -18.91
C LEU A 35 10.05 10.90 -17.97
N ARG A 36 11.03 10.03 -18.28
CA ARG A 36 11.42 8.93 -17.38
C ARG A 36 11.94 9.44 -16.05
N THR A 37 12.81 10.45 -16.06
CA THR A 37 13.33 11.07 -14.84
C THR A 37 12.27 11.83 -14.04
N MET A 38 11.17 12.27 -14.67
CA MET A 38 10.03 12.88 -13.97
C MET A 38 9.03 11.85 -13.40
N ILE A 39 8.88 10.68 -14.03
CA ILE A 39 8.04 9.59 -13.51
C ILE A 39 8.74 8.87 -12.36
N GLU A 40 10.07 8.73 -12.42
CA GLU A 40 10.88 8.06 -11.39
C GLU A 40 11.08 8.91 -10.12
N ASN A 41 10.87 10.22 -10.22
CA ASN A 41 10.89 11.17 -9.11
C ASN A 41 9.49 11.58 -8.63
N GLN A 42 8.43 10.83 -8.97
CA GLN A 42 7.21 10.96 -8.19
C GLN A 42 7.54 10.49 -6.77
N PRO A 43 7.41 11.34 -5.73
CA PRO A 43 7.37 10.82 -4.38
C PRO A 43 6.14 9.90 -4.35
N THR A 44 6.36 8.58 -4.39
CA THR A 44 5.43 7.66 -3.75
C THR A 44 5.17 8.29 -2.40
N GLU A 45 3.94 8.72 -2.16
CA GLU A 45 3.61 9.58 -1.03
C GLU A 45 3.82 8.75 0.25
N LYS A 46 5.07 8.71 0.72
CA LYS A 46 5.49 7.86 1.83
C LYS A 46 4.69 8.32 3.02
N LEU A 47 3.81 7.45 3.50
CA LEU A 47 2.95 7.74 4.65
C LEU A 47 3.79 8.36 5.76
N SER A 48 3.35 9.51 6.27
CA SER A 48 3.96 10.15 7.42
C SER A 48 3.86 9.23 8.64
N TYR A 49 4.72 9.46 9.63
CA TYR A 49 4.72 8.67 10.87
C TYR A 49 3.36 8.70 11.57
N THR A 50 2.71 9.88 11.62
CA THR A 50 1.38 10.06 12.20
C THR A 50 0.33 9.24 11.45
N GLN A 51 0.34 9.26 10.11
CA GLN A 51 -0.60 8.48 9.31
C GLN A 51 -0.45 6.97 9.53
N ARG A 52 0.77 6.47 9.76
CA ARG A 52 0.99 5.05 10.10
C ARG A 52 0.41 4.69 11.46
N ILE A 53 0.62 5.55 12.46
CA ILE A 53 0.04 5.35 13.80
C ILE A 53 -1.49 5.36 13.72
N ASP A 54 -2.07 6.29 12.97
CA ASP A 54 -3.52 6.39 12.80
C ASP A 54 -4.08 5.18 12.05
N HIS A 55 -3.34 4.64 11.09
CA HIS A 55 -3.70 3.39 10.40
C HIS A 55 -3.73 2.20 11.37
N ILE A 56 -2.68 2.02 12.18
CA ILE A 56 -2.62 0.98 13.21
C ILE A 56 -3.77 1.15 14.22
N ARG A 57 -4.02 2.38 14.69
CA ARG A 57 -5.13 2.69 15.61
C ARG A 57 -6.47 2.27 15.01
N THR A 58 -6.70 2.58 13.73
CA THR A 58 -7.95 2.26 13.04
C THR A 58 -8.19 0.75 13.00
N LEU A 59 -7.17 -0.03 12.66
CA LEU A 59 -7.27 -1.49 12.59
C LEU A 59 -7.44 -2.12 13.97
N ARG A 60 -6.64 -1.68 14.96
CA ARG A 60 -6.78 -2.10 16.36
C ARG A 60 -8.19 -1.85 16.86
N ASN A 61 -8.70 -0.63 16.64
CA ASN A 61 -10.03 -0.26 17.12
C ASN A 61 -11.15 -0.98 16.37
N SER A 62 -10.95 -1.33 15.09
CA SER A 62 -11.89 -2.19 14.36
C SER A 62 -11.97 -3.58 15.00
N LEU A 63 -10.81 -4.20 15.25
CA LEU A 63 -10.75 -5.52 15.87
C LEU A 63 -11.35 -5.53 17.28
N ILE A 64 -11.05 -4.51 18.09
CA ILE A 64 -11.64 -4.40 19.43
C ILE A 64 -13.17 -4.29 19.35
N LYS A 65 -13.70 -3.50 18.39
CA LYS A 65 -15.16 -3.38 18.20
C LYS A 65 -15.81 -4.71 17.84
N ASP A 66 -15.13 -5.54 17.03
CA ASP A 66 -15.62 -6.89 16.72
C ASP A 66 -15.76 -7.74 17.99
N PHE A 67 -14.85 -7.58 18.96
CA PHE A 67 -14.89 -8.28 20.26
C PHE A 67 -15.79 -7.64 21.32
N LEU A 68 -16.32 -6.44 21.08
CA LEU A 68 -17.39 -5.89 21.91
C LEU A 68 -18.74 -6.55 21.62
N ASP A 69 -18.87 -7.20 20.46
CA ASP A 69 -19.97 -8.11 20.17
C ASP A 69 -19.79 -9.40 21.00
N GLU A 70 -20.81 -9.72 21.78
CA GLU A 70 -20.80 -10.86 22.69
C GLU A 70 -20.70 -12.20 21.96
N ALA A 71 -21.34 -12.35 20.80
CA ALA A 71 -21.28 -13.59 20.04
C ALA A 71 -19.87 -13.85 19.51
N ASN A 72 -19.18 -12.81 19.03
CA ASN A 72 -17.80 -12.92 18.60
C ASN A 72 -16.85 -13.27 19.76
N LEU A 73 -17.03 -12.62 20.91
CA LEU A 73 -16.21 -12.88 22.09
C LEU A 73 -16.41 -14.30 22.63
N ILE A 74 -17.65 -14.76 22.74
CA ILE A 74 -17.97 -16.13 23.17
C ILE A 74 -17.40 -17.15 22.19
N ARG A 75 -17.57 -16.93 20.88
CA ARG A 75 -17.02 -17.82 19.84
C ARG A 75 -15.50 -17.92 19.96
N TYR A 76 -14.82 -16.79 20.09
CA TYR A 76 -13.36 -16.76 20.23
C TYR A 76 -12.89 -17.50 21.47
N PHE A 77 -13.55 -17.31 22.62
CA PHE A 77 -13.19 -18.05 23.83
C PHE A 77 -13.45 -19.55 23.72
N ALA A 78 -14.52 -19.94 23.02
CA ALA A 78 -14.79 -21.34 22.76
C ALA A 78 -13.70 -21.98 21.88
N GLU A 79 -13.22 -21.26 20.87
CA GLU A 79 -12.21 -21.72 19.91
C GLU A 79 -10.79 -21.74 20.51
N GLN A 80 -10.40 -20.67 21.20
CA GLN A 80 -9.02 -20.48 21.69
C GLN A 80 -8.77 -21.07 23.09
N TYR A 81 -9.80 -21.12 23.95
CA TYR A 81 -9.68 -21.53 25.35
C TYR A 81 -10.47 -22.81 25.69
N ARG A 82 -10.52 -23.77 24.75
CA ARG A 82 -11.11 -25.13 24.95
C ARG A 82 -12.56 -25.11 25.46
N HIS A 83 -13.45 -24.43 24.76
CA HIS A 83 -14.88 -24.35 25.12
C HIS A 83 -15.15 -23.70 26.49
N MET A 84 -14.30 -22.78 26.90
CA MET A 84 -14.54 -22.03 28.11
C MET A 84 -15.85 -21.25 28.02
N HIS A 85 -16.72 -21.42 29.02
CA HIS A 85 -17.96 -20.67 29.11
C HIS A 85 -17.72 -19.33 29.82
N LEU A 86 -17.89 -18.24 29.10
CA LEU A 86 -17.89 -16.90 29.68
C LEU A 86 -19.25 -16.63 30.33
N ASN A 87 -19.27 -16.46 31.65
CA ASN A 87 -20.46 -15.96 32.34
C ASN A 87 -20.65 -14.45 32.12
N THR A 88 -21.86 -13.95 32.37
CA THR A 88 -22.20 -12.52 32.20
C THR A 88 -21.24 -11.58 32.92
N ARG A 89 -20.75 -11.96 34.12
CA ARG A 89 -19.81 -11.15 34.88
C ARG A 89 -18.46 -11.03 34.18
N LYS A 90 -17.90 -12.13 33.67
CA LYS A 90 -16.64 -12.14 32.90
C LYS A 90 -16.80 -11.34 31.61
N LEU A 91 -17.92 -11.49 30.90
CA LEU A 91 -18.22 -10.74 29.69
C LEU A 91 -18.19 -9.22 29.92
N GLU A 92 -18.88 -8.75 30.97
CA GLU A 92 -18.90 -7.32 31.27
C GLU A 92 -17.53 -6.77 31.68
N PHE A 93 -16.72 -7.54 32.41
CA PHE A 93 -15.35 -7.14 32.72
C PHE A 93 -14.45 -7.07 31.48
N ILE A 94 -14.51 -8.08 30.60
CA ILE A 94 -13.75 -8.06 29.35
C ILE A 94 -14.18 -6.88 28.49
N LYS A 95 -15.49 -6.67 28.28
CA LYS A 95 -16.01 -5.53 27.52
C LYS A 95 -15.58 -4.19 28.10
N LYS A 96 -15.50 -4.07 29.43
CA LYS A 96 -14.99 -2.86 30.09
C LYS A 96 -13.52 -2.62 29.73
N GLU A 97 -12.66 -3.62 29.86
CA GLU A 97 -11.23 -3.48 29.52
C GLU A 97 -10.99 -3.23 28.03
N LEU A 98 -11.79 -3.84 27.15
CA LEU A 98 -11.76 -3.55 25.72
C LEU A 98 -12.14 -2.10 25.40
N ARG A 99 -13.12 -1.52 26.11
CA ARG A 99 -13.46 -0.09 25.98
C ARG A 99 -12.31 0.79 26.46
N GLU A 100 -11.68 0.45 27.58
CA GLU A 100 -10.48 1.17 28.06
C GLU A 100 -9.34 1.10 27.02
N LEU A 101 -9.16 -0.03 26.33
CA LEU A 101 -8.16 -0.18 25.28
C LEU A 101 -8.48 0.63 24.00
N LEU A 102 -9.76 0.86 23.68
CA LEU A 102 -10.15 1.74 22.56
C LEU A 102 -9.67 3.18 22.76
N ASP A 103 -9.77 3.67 23.99
CA ASP A 103 -9.39 5.03 24.38
C ASP A 103 -7.88 5.15 24.63
N ALA A 104 -7.18 4.04 24.85
CA ALA A 104 -5.74 4.01 25.07
C ALA A 104 -4.95 4.40 23.81
N PRO A 105 -3.83 5.13 23.96
CA PRO A 105 -2.92 5.38 22.85
C PRO A 105 -2.37 4.07 22.27
N VAL A 106 -1.90 4.11 21.02
CA VAL A 106 -1.25 2.95 20.40
C VAL A 106 0.08 2.71 21.10
N ASP A 107 0.32 1.47 21.53
CA ASP A 107 1.59 1.06 22.11
C ASP A 107 2.68 0.99 21.02
N LEU A 108 3.47 2.05 20.92
CA LEU A 108 4.51 2.18 19.91
C LEU A 108 5.64 1.15 20.08
N VAL A 109 5.81 0.58 21.28
CA VAL A 109 6.81 -0.46 21.54
C VAL A 109 6.30 -1.79 20.99
N HIS A 110 5.05 -2.14 21.29
CA HIS A 110 4.40 -3.35 20.77
C HIS A 110 4.34 -3.38 19.24
N TYR A 111 4.08 -2.22 18.60
CA TYR A 111 3.98 -2.09 17.14
C TYR A 111 5.28 -1.61 16.45
N ALA A 112 6.43 -1.62 17.14
CA ALA A 112 7.67 -1.05 16.62
C ALA A 112 8.14 -1.72 15.31
N SER A 113 8.03 -3.05 15.21
CA SER A 113 8.39 -3.81 14.00
C SER A 113 7.53 -3.40 12.80
N LEU A 114 6.21 -3.38 12.99
CA LEU A 114 5.25 -2.96 11.95
C LEU A 114 5.51 -1.51 11.49
N LEU A 115 5.75 -0.59 12.43
CA LEU A 115 6.05 0.81 12.10
C LEU A 115 7.35 0.96 11.30
N LEU A 116 8.35 0.10 11.55
CA LEU A 116 9.60 0.06 10.80
C LEU A 116 9.39 -0.48 9.38
N GLU A 117 8.62 -1.54 9.22
CA GLU A 117 8.31 -2.12 7.91
C GLU A 117 7.50 -1.13 7.05
N MET A 118 6.45 -0.53 7.60
CA MET A 118 5.68 0.53 6.92
C MET A 118 6.56 1.74 6.53
N LYS A 119 7.65 1.99 7.28
CA LYS A 119 8.64 3.03 6.91
C LYS A 119 9.47 2.63 5.70
N GLN A 120 9.92 1.38 5.67
CA GLN A 120 10.83 0.87 4.65
C GLN A 120 10.10 0.67 3.32
N GLU A 121 8.91 0.09 3.36
CA GLU A 121 8.08 -0.16 2.18
C GLU A 121 7.41 1.11 1.66
N GLY A 122 7.24 2.13 2.51
CA GLY A 122 6.52 3.35 2.18
C GLY A 122 5.01 3.14 2.00
N THR A 123 4.48 1.94 2.32
CA THR A 123 3.06 1.58 2.21
C THR A 123 2.44 1.30 3.59
N ALA A 124 1.11 1.34 3.65
CA ALA A 124 0.33 0.90 4.81
C ALA A 124 -0.02 -0.59 4.76
N SER A 125 0.69 -1.40 3.97
CA SER A 125 0.27 -2.79 3.76
C SER A 125 0.41 -3.60 5.05
N ILE A 126 -0.69 -4.25 5.43
CA ILE A 126 -0.76 -5.17 6.58
C ILE A 126 -0.74 -6.58 6.00
N THR A 127 0.28 -7.36 6.36
CA THR A 127 0.41 -8.76 5.97
C THR A 127 -0.26 -9.66 7.00
N ALA A 128 -0.47 -10.94 6.63
CA ALA A 128 -1.01 -11.95 7.55
C ALA A 128 -0.22 -12.05 8.87
N SER A 129 1.10 -11.87 8.84
CA SER A 129 1.94 -11.88 10.04
C SER A 129 1.67 -10.71 10.97
N HIS A 130 1.24 -9.55 10.44
CA HIS A 130 0.93 -8.37 11.25
C HIS A 130 -0.38 -8.53 12.01
N HIS A 131 -1.35 -9.30 11.48
CA HIS A 131 -2.60 -9.58 12.19
C HIS A 131 -2.34 -10.19 13.57
N LYS A 132 -1.33 -11.06 13.69
CA LYS A 132 -0.96 -11.66 14.98
C LYS A 132 -0.62 -10.62 16.04
N LEU A 133 0.05 -9.51 15.69
CA LEU A 133 0.38 -8.45 16.64
C LEU A 133 -0.86 -7.84 17.30
N PHE A 134 -1.95 -7.66 16.54
CA PHE A 134 -3.20 -7.14 17.09
C PHE A 134 -3.85 -8.13 18.06
N TYR A 135 -3.86 -9.42 17.72
CA TYR A 135 -4.36 -10.45 18.64
C TYR A 135 -3.47 -10.62 19.88
N ASP A 136 -2.15 -10.52 19.76
CA ASP A 136 -1.22 -10.59 20.89
C ASP A 136 -1.45 -9.46 21.91
N GLU A 137 -1.91 -8.27 21.47
CA GLU A 137 -2.32 -7.20 22.38
C GLU A 137 -3.59 -7.58 23.16
N LEU A 138 -4.59 -8.13 22.48
CA LEU A 138 -5.86 -8.56 23.09
C LEU A 138 -5.69 -9.76 24.01
N GLU A 139 -4.77 -10.66 23.70
CA GLU A 139 -4.43 -11.81 24.54
C GLU A 139 -3.97 -11.41 25.94
N LYS A 140 -3.36 -10.22 26.10
CA LYS A 140 -3.01 -9.68 27.43
C LYS A 140 -4.25 -9.50 28.30
N ILE A 141 -5.41 -9.17 27.70
CA ILE A 141 -6.71 -9.07 28.36
C ILE A 141 -7.32 -10.46 28.50
N PHE A 142 -7.47 -11.19 27.40
CA PHE A 142 -8.24 -12.44 27.37
C PHE A 142 -7.68 -13.54 28.26
N SER A 143 -6.35 -13.68 28.32
CA SER A 143 -5.68 -14.68 29.17
C SER A 143 -5.97 -14.50 30.67
N ARG A 144 -6.30 -13.28 31.12
CA ARG A 144 -6.73 -13.04 32.51
C ARG A 144 -8.09 -13.63 32.85
N TYR A 145 -8.90 -13.95 31.85
CA TYR A 145 -10.24 -14.50 32.03
C TYR A 145 -10.36 -15.96 31.63
N ALA A 146 -9.27 -16.53 31.10
CA ALA A 146 -9.13 -17.88 30.55
C ALA A 146 -9.04 -19.03 31.58
N HIS A 147 -9.24 -18.75 32.87
CA HIS A 147 -9.17 -19.74 33.96
C HIS A 147 -10.47 -19.85 34.76
#